data_AF-A0A819NZP0-F1
#
_entry.id   AF-A0A819NZP0-F1
#
_cell.length_a   1.000
_cell.length_b   1.000
_cell.length_c   1.000
_cell.angle_alpha   90.00
_cell.angle_beta   90.00
_cell.angle_gamma   90.00
#
_symmetry.space_group_name_H-M   'P 1'
#
loop_
_entity.id
_entity.type
_entity.pdbx_description
1 polymer ?
#
loop_
_entity_poly.entity_id
_entity_poly.type
_entity_poly.pdbx_seq_one_letter_code
_entity_poly.pdbx_strand_id
1 'polypeptide(L)'
;MIKWKLITILLIVIIIFTYLTSHLKQQLQYLTNNNQENNVPTLVFIHIQKTAGSAFERSVVRRLYFQSQPSCRCPVMLRNNRTKRPSIKLRCNCLRNNEPWLISRFSVGWICGVHADWTTYHRCLPLKMNSEYGFNKRKYVNY
;
A
#
# COMPACT_ATOMS: atom_id res chain seq x y z
N MET A 1 -16.10 -30.27 26.72
CA MET A 1 -15.25 -30.48 25.53
C MET A 1 -15.17 -29.30 24.54
N ILE A 2 -16.25 -28.54 24.30
CA ILE A 2 -16.26 -27.42 23.34
C ILE A 2 -15.40 -26.21 23.76
N LYS A 3 -15.30 -25.93 25.08
CA LYS A 3 -14.54 -24.78 25.60
C LYS A 3 -13.03 -24.83 25.27
N TRP A 4 -12.40 -26.01 25.33
CA TRP A 4 -10.97 -26.16 25.03
C TRP A 4 -10.65 -26.01 23.54
N LYS A 5 -11.55 -26.48 22.65
CA LYS A 5 -11.39 -26.29 21.20
C LYS A 5 -11.50 -24.82 20.80
N LEU A 6 -12.37 -24.03 21.45
CA LEU A 6 -12.43 -22.59 21.22
C LEU A 6 -11.16 -21.87 21.68
N ILE A 7 -10.64 -22.25 22.86
CA ILE A 7 -9.42 -21.65 23.41
C ILE A 7 -8.22 -21.94 22.50
N THR A 8 -8.06 -23.18 22.01
CA THR A 8 -6.95 -23.51 21.11
C THR A 8 -7.05 -22.80 19.77
N ILE A 9 -8.24 -22.70 19.17
CA ILE A 9 -8.46 -21.92 17.94
C ILE A 9 -8.09 -20.45 18.16
N LEU A 10 -8.52 -19.87 19.28
CA LEU A 10 -8.26 -18.47 19.58
C LEU A 10 -6.77 -18.18 19.81
N LEU A 11 -6.05 -19.09 20.47
CA LEU A 11 -4.58 -19.01 20.61
C LEU A 11 -3.87 -19.13 19.25
N ILE A 12 -4.30 -20.05 18.38
CA ILE A 12 -3.74 -20.18 17.03
C ILE A 12 -3.94 -18.90 16.23
N VAL A 13 -5.14 -18.30 16.27
CA VAL A 13 -5.44 -17.03 15.59
C VAL A 13 -4.56 -15.90 16.13
N ILE A 14 -4.38 -15.81 17.45
CA ILE A 14 -3.50 -14.80 18.05
C ILE A 14 -2.05 -14.99 17.60
N ILE A 15 -1.54 -16.22 17.60
CA ILE A 15 -0.16 -16.53 17.17
C ILE A 15 0.04 -16.18 15.69
N ILE A 16 -0.90 -16.55 14.82
CA ILE A 16 -0.85 -16.20 13.39
C ILE A 16 -0.88 -14.69 13.21
N PHE A 17 -1.75 -13.99 13.96
CA PHE A 17 -1.87 -12.54 13.87
C PHE A 17 -0.60 -11.82 14.35
N THR A 18 0.00 -12.25 15.47
CA THR A 18 1.26 -11.65 15.97
C THR A 18 2.43 -11.93 15.05
N TYR A 19 2.53 -13.15 14.49
CA TYR A 19 3.54 -13.48 13.50
C TYR A 19 3.40 -12.62 12.23
N LEU A 20 2.18 -12.53 11.69
CA LEU A 20 1.91 -11.75 10.48
C LEU A 20 2.21 -10.26 10.68
N THR A 21 1.81 -9.71 11.83
CA THR A 21 2.09 -8.30 12.14
C THR A 21 3.59 -8.04 12.37
N SER A 22 4.33 -8.98 12.95
CA SER A 22 5.78 -8.89 13.10
C SER A 22 6.50 -8.90 11.74
N HIS A 23 6.12 -9.83 10.86
CA HIS A 23 6.70 -9.92 9.51
C HIS A 23 6.46 -8.63 8.72
N LEU A 24 5.25 -8.09 8.78
CA LEU A 24 4.88 -6.86 8.09
C LEU A 24 5.63 -5.63 8.64
N LYS A 25 5.89 -5.59 9.96
CA LYS A 25 6.73 -4.55 10.58
C LYS A 25 8.17 -4.59 10.07
N GLN A 26 8.79 -5.78 10.04
CA GLN A 26 10.16 -5.92 9.55
C GLN A 26 10.32 -5.42 8.11
N GLN A 27 9.32 -5.70 7.26
CA GLN A 27 9.40 -5.30 5.86
C GLN A 27 9.06 -3.83 5.62
N LEU A 28 8.14 -3.24 6.40
CA LEU A 28 7.96 -1.79 6.41
C LEU A 28 9.24 -1.07 6.87
N GLN A 29 9.95 -1.61 7.86
CA GLN A 29 11.20 -1.06 8.36
C GLN A 29 12.33 -1.12 7.31
N TYR A 30 12.35 -2.16 6.48
CA TYR A 30 13.24 -2.23 5.31
C TYR A 30 12.94 -1.12 4.27
N LEU A 31 11.66 -0.80 4.05
CA LEU A 31 11.26 0.30 3.15
C LEU A 31 11.60 1.68 3.73
N THR A 32 11.46 1.86 5.05
CA THR A 32 11.75 3.14 5.70
C THR A 32 13.24 3.42 5.79
N ASN A 33 14.07 2.38 6.00
CA ASN A 33 15.49 2.55 6.32
C ASN A 33 16.40 2.58 5.09
N ASN A 34 15.97 2.03 3.95
CA ASN A 34 16.73 2.13 2.70
C ASN A 34 16.49 3.49 2.04
N ASN A 35 17.34 4.44 2.38
CA ASN A 35 17.45 5.75 1.73
C ASN A 35 18.57 5.77 0.69
N GLN A 36 18.78 4.67 -0.06
CA GLN A 36 19.74 4.69 -1.16
C GLN A 36 19.22 5.56 -2.31
N GLU A 37 20.01 6.56 -2.66
CA GLU A 37 19.69 7.64 -3.60
C GLU A 37 19.33 7.14 -5.01
N ASN A 38 19.87 5.97 -5.40
CA ASN A 38 19.77 5.43 -6.76
C ASN A 38 18.75 4.29 -6.94
N ASN A 39 18.20 3.72 -5.86
CA ASN A 39 17.23 2.60 -5.94
C ASN A 39 16.21 2.72 -4.80
N VAL A 40 15.14 3.49 -5.01
CA VAL A 40 14.03 3.56 -4.06
C VAL A 40 13.22 2.27 -4.18
N PRO A 41 13.06 1.45 -3.12
CA PRO A 41 12.21 0.28 -3.19
C PRO A 41 10.75 0.71 -3.37
N THR A 42 10.10 0.18 -4.39
CA THR A 42 8.72 0.50 -4.73
C THR A 42 7.80 -0.59 -4.19
N LEU A 43 6.98 -0.24 -3.21
CA LEU A 43 5.96 -1.09 -2.65
C LEU A 43 4.75 -1.16 -3.59
N VAL A 44 4.35 -2.37 -3.96
CA VAL A 44 3.20 -2.63 -4.83
C VAL A 44 2.12 -3.32 -4.01
N PHE A 45 0.95 -2.70 -3.92
CA PHE A 45 -0.22 -3.26 -3.22
C PHE A 45 -1.26 -3.76 -4.22
N ILE A 46 -1.54 -5.06 -4.20
CA ILE A 46 -2.51 -5.69 -5.10
C ILE A 46 -3.84 -5.88 -4.39
N HIS A 47 -4.81 -5.09 -4.84
CA HIS A 47 -6.11 -5.03 -4.17
C HIS A 47 -7.04 -6.18 -4.58
N ILE A 48 -7.07 -7.23 -3.76
CA ILE A 48 -8.06 -8.30 -3.87
C ILE A 48 -9.41 -7.83 -3.32
N GLN A 49 -10.50 -8.19 -4.00
CA GLN A 49 -11.84 -7.78 -3.57
C GLN A 49 -12.23 -8.38 -2.21
N LYS A 50 -12.99 -7.61 -1.42
CA LYS A 50 -13.58 -8.04 -0.14
C LYS A 50 -12.59 -8.47 0.94
N THR A 51 -11.29 -8.18 0.78
CA THR A 51 -10.24 -8.48 1.78
C THR A 51 -9.93 -7.31 2.71
N ALA A 52 -10.85 -6.36 2.88
CA ALA A 52 -10.63 -5.11 3.62
C ALA A 52 -9.42 -4.25 3.12
N GLY A 53 -8.89 -4.51 1.92
CA GLY A 53 -7.75 -3.78 1.35
C GLY A 53 -7.96 -2.26 1.30
N SER A 54 -9.21 -1.80 1.13
CA SER A 54 -9.53 -0.36 1.15
C SER A 54 -9.25 0.30 2.50
N ALA A 55 -9.44 -0.41 3.62
CA ALA A 55 -9.15 0.11 4.96
C ALA A 55 -7.64 0.09 5.22
N PHE A 56 -6.98 -1.00 4.81
CA PHE A 56 -5.53 -1.15 4.92
C PHE A 56 -4.78 -0.07 4.14
N GLU A 57 -5.03 0.08 2.84
CA GLU A 57 -4.33 1.09 2.03
C GLU A 57 -4.54 2.51 2.56
N ARG A 58 -5.76 2.84 3.03
CA ARG A 58 -6.03 4.14 3.67
C ARG A 58 -5.20 4.36 4.93
N SER A 59 -4.93 3.28 5.68
CA SER A 59 -4.06 3.32 6.85
C SER A 59 -2.62 3.59 6.43
N VAL A 60 -2.12 2.88 5.40
CA VAL A 60 -0.75 3.05 4.89
C VAL A 60 -0.52 4.48 4.41
N VAL A 61 -1.36 5.01 3.52
CA VAL A 61 -1.14 6.36 2.95
C VAL A 61 -1.33 7.50 3.95
N ARG A 62 -2.01 7.28 5.08
CA ARG A 62 -2.28 8.34 6.07
C ARG A 62 -1.47 8.25 7.36
N ARG A 63 -1.06 7.04 7.74
CA ARG A 63 -0.45 6.78 9.06
C ARG A 63 0.98 6.25 8.97
N LEU A 64 1.50 5.98 7.77
CA LEU A 64 2.90 5.60 7.63
C LEU A 64 3.78 6.85 7.59
N TYR A 65 4.82 6.86 8.43
CA TYR A 65 5.83 7.90 8.49
C TYR A 65 7.20 7.32 8.13
N PHE A 66 7.99 8.09 7.40
CA PHE A 66 9.41 7.82 7.19
C PHE A 66 10.20 8.75 8.11
N GLN A 67 10.89 8.16 9.08
CA GLN A 67 11.50 8.91 10.19
C GLN A 67 10.43 9.80 10.85
N SER A 68 10.56 11.12 10.76
CA SER A 68 9.63 12.10 11.34
C SER A 68 8.69 12.76 10.32
N GLN A 69 8.73 12.34 9.04
CA GLN A 69 7.93 12.95 7.98
C GLN A 69 6.85 11.98 7.46
N PRO A 70 5.66 12.49 7.08
CA PRO A 70 4.62 11.66 6.49
C PRO A 70 5.09 11.08 5.15
N SER A 71 4.91 9.78 4.97
CA SER A 71 5.34 9.07 3.74
C SER A 71 4.54 9.48 2.50
N CYS A 72 3.30 9.91 2.68
CA CYS A 72 2.45 10.45 1.63
C CYS A 72 1.80 11.76 2.07
N ARG A 73 1.60 12.67 1.11
CA ARG A 73 0.81 13.89 1.29
C ARG A 73 -0.59 13.66 0.73
N CYS A 74 -1.53 13.38 1.61
CA CYS A 74 -2.93 13.25 1.25
C CYS A 74 -3.62 14.62 1.33
N PRO A 75 -4.33 15.05 0.28
CA PRO A 75 -5.14 16.25 0.36
C PRO A 75 -6.28 16.07 1.36
N VAL A 76 -6.61 17.15 2.08
CA VAL A 76 -7.67 17.14 3.08
C VAL A 76 -9.00 16.87 2.38
N MET A 77 -9.75 15.92 2.91
CA MET A 77 -11.11 15.64 2.44
C MET A 77 -11.99 16.83 2.82
N LEU A 78 -12.10 17.83 1.95
CA LEU A 78 -13.13 18.86 2.07
C LEU A 78 -14.47 18.17 1.85
N ARG A 79 -15.14 17.85 2.96
CA ARG A 79 -16.52 17.37 2.99
C ARG A 79 -17.41 18.53 2.60
N ASN A 80 -17.57 18.75 1.29
CA ASN A 80 -18.45 19.80 0.81
C ASN A 80 -19.90 19.30 1.01
N ASN A 81 -20.59 19.81 2.04
CA ASN A 81 -21.96 19.39 2.38
C ASN A 81 -23.00 19.67 1.27
N ARG A 82 -22.62 20.40 0.21
CA ARG A 82 -23.49 20.74 -0.93
C ARG A 82 -23.49 19.70 -2.05
N THR A 83 -22.52 18.79 -2.10
CA THR A 83 -22.50 17.71 -3.08
C THR A 83 -22.47 16.36 -2.36
N LYS A 84 -23.59 15.62 -2.42
CA LYS A 84 -23.69 14.20 -2.00
C LYS A 84 -22.78 13.25 -2.79
N ARG A 85 -21.95 13.77 -3.70
CA ARG A 85 -20.91 13.00 -4.39
C ARG A 85 -19.65 13.17 -3.56
N PRO A 86 -19.08 12.09 -2.99
CA PRO A 86 -17.75 12.18 -2.41
C PRO A 86 -16.86 12.76 -3.51
N SER A 87 -16.30 13.94 -3.24
CA SER A 87 -15.29 14.58 -4.06
C SER A 87 -14.35 13.49 -4.58
N ILE A 88 -14.19 13.43 -5.91
CA ILE A 88 -13.30 12.49 -6.63
C ILE A 88 -12.18 12.05 -5.69
N LYS A 89 -12.16 10.76 -5.31
CA LYS A 89 -11.25 10.20 -4.30
C LYS A 89 -9.84 10.71 -4.58
N LEU A 90 -9.46 11.77 -3.89
CA LEU A 90 -8.31 12.56 -4.28
C LEU A 90 -7.09 11.72 -3.89
N ARG A 91 -6.30 11.36 -4.91
CA ARG A 91 -5.13 10.52 -4.75
C ARG A 91 -4.15 11.20 -3.79
N CYS A 92 -3.50 10.42 -2.94
CA CYS A 92 -2.42 10.91 -2.10
C CYS A 92 -1.12 10.95 -2.91
N ASN A 93 -0.33 11.99 -2.69
CA ASN A 93 0.97 12.10 -3.32
C ASN A 93 2.01 11.33 -2.50
N CYS A 94 2.43 10.15 -2.96
CA CYS A 94 3.37 9.24 -2.30
C CYS A 94 4.70 9.16 -3.06
N LEU A 95 5.32 10.31 -3.32
CA LEU A 95 6.58 10.40 -4.05
C LEU A 95 7.79 10.47 -3.10
N ARG A 96 8.88 9.83 -3.51
CA ARG A 96 10.22 9.93 -2.95
C ARG A 96 11.18 10.12 -4.14
N ASN A 97 11.98 11.20 -4.14
CA ASN A 97 12.85 11.56 -5.26
C ASN A 97 12.10 11.65 -6.62
N ASN A 98 10.91 12.27 -6.62
CA ASN A 98 10.00 12.37 -7.78
C ASN A 98 9.48 11.04 -8.34
N GLU A 99 9.71 9.91 -7.67
CA GLU A 99 9.15 8.61 -8.05
C GLU A 99 8.17 8.07 -6.99
N PRO A 100 7.12 7.35 -7.39
CA PRO A 100 6.21 6.77 -6.42
C PRO A 100 6.86 5.60 -5.69
N TRP A 101 7.00 5.73 -4.37
CA TRP A 101 7.47 4.61 -3.53
C TRP A 101 6.34 3.62 -3.23
N LEU A 102 5.08 4.00 -3.41
CA LEU A 102 3.89 3.17 -3.21
C LEU A 102 3.02 3.16 -4.47
N ILE A 103 2.76 1.97 -4.99
CA ILE A 103 1.82 1.73 -6.08
C ILE A 103 0.57 1.09 -5.47
N SER A 104 -0.50 1.88 -5.39
CA SER A 104 -1.79 1.47 -4.84
C SER A 104 -2.91 2.30 -5.46
N ARG A 105 -4.16 1.90 -5.20
CA ARG A 105 -5.33 2.65 -5.66
C ARG A 105 -5.33 4.09 -5.13
N PHE A 106 -4.90 4.30 -3.89
CA PHE A 106 -4.90 5.65 -3.29
C PHE A 106 -3.64 6.47 -3.61
N SER A 107 -2.62 5.87 -4.24
CA SER A 107 -1.41 6.57 -4.72
C SER A 107 -1.53 6.85 -6.22
N VAL A 108 -1.10 5.93 -7.07
CA VAL A 108 -1.13 6.08 -8.55
C VAL A 108 -2.50 5.77 -9.17
N GLY A 109 -3.40 5.12 -8.42
CA GLY A 109 -4.70 4.67 -8.95
C GLY A 109 -4.67 3.27 -9.52
N TRP A 110 -5.57 3.00 -10.47
CA TRP A 110 -5.69 1.72 -11.15
C TRP A 110 -4.82 1.69 -12.42
N ILE A 111 -3.52 1.88 -12.25
CA ILE A 111 -2.56 2.06 -13.36
C ILE A 111 -2.55 0.87 -14.35
N CYS A 112 -2.85 -0.33 -13.86
CA CYS A 112 -2.91 -1.58 -14.63
C CYS A 112 -4.31 -2.19 -14.73
N GLY A 113 -5.36 -1.39 -14.49
CA GLY A 113 -6.75 -1.84 -14.49
C GLY A 113 -7.34 -2.01 -13.09
N VAL A 114 -8.66 -2.06 -13.04
CA VAL A 114 -9.42 -2.14 -11.78
C VAL A 114 -9.36 -3.57 -11.25
N HIS A 115 -8.81 -3.75 -10.05
CA HIS A 115 -8.60 -5.07 -9.43
C HIS A 115 -7.76 -6.03 -10.29
N ALA A 116 -6.74 -5.51 -10.96
CA ALA A 116 -5.78 -6.34 -11.70
C ALA A 116 -5.14 -7.40 -10.77
N ASP A 117 -5.08 -8.63 -11.26
CA ASP A 117 -4.45 -9.75 -10.58
C ASP A 117 -2.91 -9.66 -10.67
N TRP A 118 -2.23 -10.53 -9.93
CA TRP A 118 -0.77 -10.61 -9.89
C TRP A 118 -0.13 -10.66 -11.29
N THR A 119 -0.67 -11.50 -12.17
CA THR A 119 -0.06 -11.74 -13.49
C THR A 119 -0.17 -10.52 -14.40
N THR A 120 -1.34 -9.87 -14.39
CA THR A 120 -1.56 -8.61 -15.11
C THR A 120 -0.65 -7.51 -14.57
N TYR A 121 -0.54 -7.40 -13.24
CA TYR A 121 0.30 -6.38 -12.62
C TYR A 121 1.77 -6.54 -12.98
N HIS A 122 2.29 -7.78 -12.91
CA HIS A 122 3.69 -8.07 -13.20
C HIS A 122 4.08 -7.70 -14.65
N ARG A 123 3.15 -7.89 -15.61
CA ARG A 123 3.38 -7.55 -17.02
C ARG A 123 3.19 -6.06 -17.31
N CYS A 124 2.15 -5.44 -16.74
CA CYS A 124 1.78 -4.07 -17.06
C CYS A 124 2.61 -3.02 -16.31
N LEU A 125 2.92 -3.26 -15.03
CA LEU A 125 3.48 -2.24 -14.16
C LEU A 125 4.81 -1.66 -14.66
N PRO A 126 5.81 -2.46 -15.08
CA PRO A 126 7.07 -1.91 -15.56
C PRO A 126 6.88 -0.99 -16.78
N LEU A 127 5.98 -1.35 -17.69
CA LEU A 127 5.68 -0.58 -18.90
C LEU A 127 5.03 0.77 -18.56
N LYS A 128 4.02 0.76 -17.69
CA LYS A 128 3.32 1.97 -17.27
C LYS A 128 4.20 2.89 -16.42
N MET A 129 4.99 2.32 -15.51
CA MET A 129 5.95 3.06 -14.70
C MET A 129 7.02 3.74 -15.55
N ASN A 130 7.56 3.05 -16.55
CA ASN A 130 8.52 3.66 -17.47
C ASN A 130 7.89 4.75 -18.34
N SER A 131 6.64 4.58 -18.74
CA SER A 131 5.90 5.56 -19.53
C SER A 131 5.55 6.83 -18.74
N GLU A 132 5.20 6.72 -17.46
CA GLU A 132 4.75 7.87 -16.65
C GLU A 132 5.90 8.55 -15.87
N TYR A 133 6.88 7.77 -15.41
CA TYR A 133 7.96 8.24 -14.52
C TYR A 133 9.38 8.06 -15.11
N GLY A 134 9.48 7.70 -16.39
CA GLY A 134 10.76 7.53 -17.08
C GLY A 134 11.43 6.19 -16.82
N PHE A 135 12.51 5.92 -17.58
CA PHE A 135 13.27 4.67 -17.48
C PHE A 135 14.22 4.68 -16.29
N ASN A 136 13.78 4.10 -15.18
CA ASN A 136 14.62 3.89 -13.99
C ASN A 136 14.58 2.42 -13.56
N LYS A 137 15.69 1.93 -13.00
CA LYS A 137 15.77 0.58 -12.43
C LYS A 137 14.97 0.55 -11.13
N ARG A 138 13.81 -0.08 -11.14
CA ARG A 138 12.91 -0.17 -9.96
C ARG A 138 12.93 -1.56 -9.38
N LYS A 139 13.01 -1.65 -8.05
CA LYS A 139 12.82 -2.90 -7.31
C LYS A 139 11.40 -2.92 -6.75
N TYR A 140 10.54 -3.74 -7.34
CA TYR A 140 9.16 -3.91 -6.88
C TYR A 140 9.10 -4.94 -5.76
N VAL A 141 8.49 -4.55 -4.64
CA VAL A 141 8.17 -5.45 -3.52
C VAL A 141 6.66 -5.58 -3.44
N ASN A 142 6.13 -6.79 -3.55
CA ASN A 142 4.72 -7.02 -3.83
C ASN A 142 3.99 -7.62 -2.61
N TYR A 143 2.80 -7.09 -2.32
CA TYR A 143 1.97 -7.45 -1.17
C TYR A 143 0.47 -7.45 -1.48
#